data_AF-A0A2H5YUI7-F1
#
_entry.id   AF-A0A2H5YUI7-F1
#
_cell.length_a   1.000
_cell.length_b   1.000
_cell.length_c   1.000
_cell.angle_alpha   90.00
_cell.angle_beta   90.00
_cell.angle_gamma   90.00
#
_symmetry.space_group_name_H-M   'P 1'
#
loop_
_entity.id
_entity.type
_entity.pdbx_description
1 polymer ?
#
loop_
_entity_poly.entity_id
_entity_poly.type
_entity_poly.pdbx_seq_one_letter_code
_entity_poly.pdbx_strand_id
1 'polypeptide(L)'
;MDILLPYRTEPRLLFQVLEYAKGKGIERAALEARLGGGEPLRETLNALEQLGLISRDDGAEIRLTEAGRRLAYATGDDERRAELARAILQYPPYGVVLERALAEGMSVIDAPWVERVWQVDMRLGQPRNRVEEARTFFFRLADEAGLGVFRRGVRGQPSRLVLAPDLAARLQALRTEEAAEPQEPPAAELAPASPAYPGVHSWTVPGEAGISLTVTVDMSLWELEKIEAFLRLIGLVPGER
;
A
#
# COMPACT_ATOMS: atom_id res chain seq x y z
N MET A 1 9.36 2.12 -7.20
CA MET A 1 9.86 2.42 -5.85
C MET A 1 10.18 1.08 -5.20
N ASP A 2 11.40 0.88 -4.71
CA ASP A 2 11.73 -0.37 -4.02
C ASP A 2 10.94 -0.46 -2.71
N ILE A 3 10.27 -1.59 -2.47
CA ILE A 3 9.49 -1.82 -1.25
C ILE A 3 10.46 -1.97 -0.08
N LEU A 4 10.41 -1.03 0.87
CA LEU A 4 11.28 -1.03 2.05
C LEU A 4 10.45 -1.25 3.30
N LEU A 5 10.87 -2.20 4.15
CA LEU A 5 10.14 -2.54 5.37
C LEU A 5 10.38 -1.44 6.41
N PRO A 6 9.33 -0.78 6.93
CA PRO A 6 9.48 0.20 8.00
C PRO A 6 10.20 -0.37 9.23
N TYR A 7 11.27 0.27 9.69
CA TYR A 7 12.11 -0.16 10.81
C TYR A 7 12.55 1.07 11.64
N ARG A 8 13.14 0.89 12.83
CA ARG A 8 13.55 1.97 13.75
C ARG A 8 12.48 3.04 14.04
N THR A 9 11.21 2.64 14.07
CA THR A 9 10.08 3.53 14.35
C THR A 9 9.09 2.88 15.31
N GLU A 10 8.19 3.69 15.86
CA GLU A 10 7.16 3.27 16.81
C GLU A 10 5.82 3.91 16.46
N PRO A 11 4.68 3.21 16.68
CA PRO A 11 3.36 3.75 16.35
C PRO A 11 3.08 5.11 16.99
N ARG A 12 3.56 5.34 18.22
CA ARG A 12 3.37 6.62 18.91
C ARG A 12 3.95 7.80 18.12
N LEU A 13 5.17 7.66 17.60
CA LEU A 13 5.83 8.72 16.85
C LEU A 13 5.14 8.93 15.50
N LEU A 14 4.67 7.86 14.87
CA LEU A 14 3.84 7.90 13.66
C LEU A 14 2.61 8.78 13.87
N PHE A 15 1.82 8.51 14.93
CA PHE A 15 0.63 9.30 15.23
C PHE A 15 0.93 10.76 15.56
N GLN A 16 2.05 11.03 16.25
CA GLN A 16 2.46 12.40 16.52
C GLN A 16 2.77 13.18 15.23
N VAL A 17 3.44 12.55 14.26
CA VAL A 17 3.69 13.19 12.96
C VAL A 17 2.38 13.45 12.23
N LEU A 18 1.44 12.49 12.20
CA LEU A 18 0.13 12.69 11.58
C LEU A 18 -0.63 13.86 12.21
N GLU A 19 -0.61 13.96 13.54
CA GLU A 19 -1.25 15.06 14.27
C GLU A 19 -0.67 16.42 13.88
N TYR A 20 0.66 16.54 13.84
CA TYR A 20 1.32 17.78 13.46
C TYR A 20 1.18 18.13 11.97
N ALA A 21 0.96 17.14 11.11
CA ALA A 21 0.76 17.33 9.67
C ALA A 21 -0.69 17.65 9.28
N LYS A 22 -1.63 17.73 10.25
CA LYS A 22 -3.00 18.20 10.02
C LYS A 22 -3.03 19.60 9.42
N GLY A 23 -4.15 19.92 8.78
CA GLY A 23 -4.35 21.19 8.06
C GLY A 23 -3.64 21.20 6.72
N LYS A 24 -2.73 22.16 6.52
CA LYS A 24 -2.05 22.39 5.24
C LYS A 24 -0.79 21.54 5.03
N GLY A 25 -0.36 20.81 6.05
CA GLY A 25 0.94 20.16 6.10
C GLY A 25 1.89 20.85 7.07
N ILE A 26 3.11 20.33 7.17
CA ILE A 26 4.15 20.83 8.06
C ILE A 26 5.52 20.73 7.43
N GLU A 27 6.35 21.75 7.63
CA GLU A 27 7.75 21.71 7.22
C GLU A 27 8.55 20.73 8.08
N ARG A 28 9.47 20.01 7.45
CA ARG A 28 10.36 19.06 8.16
C ARG A 28 11.11 19.71 9.32
N ALA A 29 11.64 20.92 9.16
CA ALA A 29 12.37 21.62 10.21
C ALA A 29 11.48 21.90 11.45
N ALA A 30 10.20 22.20 11.23
CA ALA A 30 9.24 22.40 12.32
C ALA A 30 8.92 21.09 13.06
N LEU A 31 8.85 19.95 12.35
CA LEU A 31 8.75 18.63 12.98
C LEU A 31 10.01 18.29 13.79
N GLU A 32 11.20 18.52 13.23
CA GLU A 32 12.47 18.28 13.92
C GLU A 32 12.57 19.08 15.22
N ALA A 33 12.11 20.33 15.22
CA ALA A 33 12.07 21.18 16.41
C ALA A 33 11.11 20.66 17.50
N ARG A 34 10.04 19.96 17.14
CA ARG A 34 8.99 19.48 18.08
C ARG A 34 9.20 18.05 18.56
N LEU A 35 9.63 17.17 17.65
CA LEU A 35 9.73 15.73 17.89
C LEU A 35 11.19 15.26 18.08
N GLY A 36 12.15 16.16 17.87
CA GLY A 36 13.55 15.81 17.71
C GLY A 36 13.86 15.38 16.28
N GLY A 37 15.06 15.73 15.82
CA GLY A 37 15.55 15.33 14.50
C GLY A 37 16.30 14.00 14.50
N GLY A 38 16.99 13.75 13.39
CA GLY A 38 17.85 12.59 13.23
C GLY A 38 17.15 11.34 12.73
N GLU A 39 17.74 10.18 13.05
CA GLU A 39 17.32 8.90 12.49
C GLU A 39 15.88 8.48 12.84
N PRO A 40 15.38 8.62 14.09
CA PRO A 40 14.03 8.18 14.43
C PRO A 40 12.93 8.90 13.64
N LEU A 41 13.04 10.22 13.48
CA LEU A 41 12.07 10.99 12.69
C LEU A 41 12.19 10.64 11.21
N ARG A 42 13.41 10.54 10.67
CA ARG A 42 13.64 10.16 9.27
C ARG A 42 12.99 8.81 8.94
N GLU A 43 13.19 7.80 9.78
CA GLU A 43 12.61 6.47 9.54
C GLU A 43 11.10 6.43 9.80
N THR A 44 10.57 7.27 10.68
CA THR A 44 9.11 7.42 10.83
C THR A 44 8.47 8.06 9.61
N LEU A 45 9.10 9.08 9.02
CA LEU A 45 8.64 9.68 7.77
C LEU A 45 8.70 8.68 6.61
N ASN A 46 9.77 7.90 6.52
CA ASN A 46 9.87 6.83 5.54
C ASN A 46 8.76 5.78 5.74
N ALA A 47 8.48 5.39 6.98
CA ALA A 47 7.39 4.46 7.30
C ALA A 47 6.02 4.98 6.89
N LEU A 48 5.72 6.25 7.22
CA LEU A 48 4.47 6.91 6.85
C LEU A 48 4.27 7.00 5.34
N GLU A 49 5.34 7.29 4.60
CA GLU A 49 5.30 7.35 3.13
C GLU A 49 5.10 5.95 2.53
N GLN A 50 5.79 4.92 3.04
CA GLN A 50 5.59 3.53 2.60
C GLN A 50 4.18 3.02 2.89
N LEU A 51 3.58 3.44 4.01
CA LEU A 51 2.18 3.15 4.35
C LEU A 51 1.18 4.02 3.56
N GLY A 52 1.65 4.90 2.67
CA GLY A 52 0.80 5.76 1.86
C GLY A 52 0.04 6.82 2.67
N LEU A 53 0.49 7.15 3.89
CA LEU A 53 -0.18 8.09 4.80
C LEU A 53 0.29 9.53 4.63
N ILE A 54 1.50 9.74 4.13
CA ILE A 54 2.02 11.07 3.81
C ILE A 54 2.61 11.09 2.41
N SER A 55 2.63 12.27 1.82
CA SER A 55 3.49 12.61 0.69
C SER A 55 4.53 13.64 1.12
N ARG A 56 5.70 13.55 0.50
CA ARG A 56 6.78 14.52 0.63
C ARG A 56 7.07 15.04 -0.77
N ASP A 57 6.68 16.28 -1.04
CA ASP A 57 7.07 16.93 -2.29
C ASP A 57 8.56 17.32 -2.19
N ASP A 58 9.24 17.49 -3.35
CA ASP A 58 10.67 17.78 -3.45
C ASP A 58 11.15 19.06 -2.70
N GLY A 59 10.24 19.78 -2.05
CA GLY A 59 10.48 20.98 -1.25
C GLY A 59 9.94 20.89 0.19
N ALA A 60 10.41 19.93 0.98
CA ALA A 60 10.42 19.90 2.45
C ALA A 60 9.07 19.89 3.22
N GLU A 61 7.93 20.07 2.56
CA GLU A 61 6.63 20.02 3.19
C GLU A 61 6.09 18.59 3.24
N ILE A 62 5.70 18.17 4.44
CA ILE A 62 5.09 16.87 4.71
C ILE A 62 3.58 17.08 4.76
N ARG A 63 2.87 16.41 3.85
CA ARG A 63 1.42 16.53 3.71
C ARG A 63 0.76 15.18 3.90
N LEU A 64 -0.44 15.19 4.50
CA LEU A 64 -1.26 14.00 4.61
C LEU A 64 -1.84 13.63 3.24
N THR A 65 -1.73 12.36 2.85
CA THR A 65 -2.51 11.81 1.74
C THR A 65 -3.98 11.72 2.14
N GLU A 66 -4.85 11.23 1.25
CA GLU A 66 -6.24 10.97 1.62
C GLU A 66 -6.36 9.95 2.76
N ALA A 67 -5.65 8.81 2.66
CA ALA A 67 -5.59 7.81 3.72
C ALA A 67 -5.01 8.40 5.03
N GLY A 68 -3.96 9.22 4.92
CA GLY A 68 -3.41 9.95 6.05
C GLY A 68 -4.40 10.90 6.72
N ARG A 69 -5.21 11.61 5.93
CA ARG A 69 -6.25 12.51 6.44
C ARG A 69 -7.34 11.71 7.15
N ARG A 70 -7.87 10.65 6.56
CA ARG A 70 -8.88 9.81 7.23
C ARG A 70 -8.38 9.31 8.58
N LEU A 71 -7.15 8.77 8.61
CA LEU A 71 -6.54 8.31 9.86
C LEU A 71 -6.31 9.44 10.88
N ALA A 72 -5.81 10.60 10.45
CA ALA A 72 -5.52 11.71 11.34
C ALA A 72 -6.79 12.36 11.93
N TYR A 73 -7.86 12.44 11.14
CA TYR A 73 -9.13 13.08 11.52
C TYR A 73 -10.20 12.12 12.03
N ALA A 74 -9.91 10.82 12.12
CA ALA A 74 -10.83 9.81 12.63
C ALA A 74 -11.43 10.21 13.98
N THR A 75 -12.75 10.09 14.09
CA THR A 75 -13.54 10.44 15.26
C THR A 75 -13.68 9.24 16.20
N GLY A 76 -12.69 9.08 17.06
CA GLY A 76 -12.67 8.04 18.11
C GLY A 76 -11.84 6.81 17.74
N ASP A 77 -11.77 5.88 18.69
CA ASP A 77 -10.81 4.78 18.64
C ASP A 77 -11.16 3.73 17.57
N ASP A 78 -12.44 3.45 17.36
CA ASP A 78 -12.87 2.42 16.40
C ASP A 78 -12.63 2.85 14.95
N GLU A 79 -12.98 4.09 14.61
CA GLU A 79 -12.70 4.66 13.28
C GLU A 79 -11.19 4.76 13.04
N ARG A 80 -10.42 5.20 14.03
CA ARG A 80 -8.95 5.27 13.93
C ARG A 80 -8.33 3.90 13.71
N ARG A 81 -8.84 2.87 14.39
CA ARG A 81 -8.41 1.47 14.18
C ARG A 81 -8.74 0.97 12.79
N ALA A 82 -9.94 1.27 12.29
CA ALA A 82 -10.36 0.90 10.94
C ALA A 82 -9.46 1.56 9.88
N GLU A 83 -9.20 2.86 9.97
CA GLU A 83 -8.32 3.56 9.03
C GLU A 83 -6.88 3.06 9.09
N LEU A 84 -6.37 2.76 10.28
CA LEU A 84 -5.04 2.17 10.41
C LEU A 84 -4.99 0.76 9.80
N ALA A 85 -6.02 -0.05 10.04
CA ALA A 85 -6.14 -1.36 9.44
C ALA A 85 -6.14 -1.29 7.90
N ARG A 86 -6.85 -0.33 7.30
CA ARG A 86 -6.81 -0.12 5.84
C ARG A 86 -5.40 0.19 5.35
N ALA A 87 -4.69 1.11 6.02
CA ALA A 87 -3.31 1.45 5.66
C ALA A 87 -2.36 0.24 5.77
N ILE A 88 -2.52 -0.60 6.79
CA ILE A 88 -1.74 -1.85 6.95
C ILE A 88 -2.02 -2.82 5.80
N LEU A 89 -3.27 -2.99 5.40
CA LEU A 89 -3.65 -3.93 4.34
C LEU A 89 -3.19 -3.48 2.96
N GLN A 90 -3.24 -2.17 2.70
CA GLN A 90 -2.79 -1.59 1.43
C GLN A 90 -1.27 -1.68 1.26
N TYR A 91 -0.49 -1.73 2.34
CA TYR A 91 0.94 -1.94 2.28
C TYR A 91 1.28 -3.43 2.11
N PRO A 92 1.75 -3.88 0.93
CA PRO A 92 1.79 -5.31 0.60
C PRO A 92 2.57 -6.19 1.58
N PRO A 93 3.74 -5.77 2.13
CA PRO A 93 4.44 -6.58 3.12
C PRO A 93 3.62 -6.88 4.37
N TYR A 94 2.63 -6.05 4.73
CA TYR A 94 1.79 -6.31 5.89
C TYR A 94 0.47 -6.98 5.48
N GLY A 95 -0.17 -6.51 4.42
CA GLY A 95 -1.40 -7.10 3.87
C GLY A 95 -1.23 -8.59 3.53
N VAL A 96 -0.21 -8.94 2.75
CA VAL A 96 0.05 -10.34 2.32
C VAL A 96 0.25 -11.28 3.50
N VAL A 97 0.93 -10.83 4.55
CA VAL A 97 1.15 -11.61 5.78
C VAL A 97 -0.18 -11.95 6.45
N LEU A 98 -1.09 -10.98 6.58
CA LEU A 98 -2.39 -11.17 7.20
C LEU A 98 -3.32 -12.03 6.34
N GLU A 99 -3.39 -11.76 5.04
CA GLU A 99 -4.22 -12.49 4.09
C GLU A 99 -3.83 -13.97 4.02
N ARG A 100 -2.51 -14.22 3.96
CA ARG A 100 -2.00 -15.59 3.94
C ARG A 100 -2.28 -16.33 5.25
N ALA A 101 -2.11 -15.68 6.39
CA ALA A 101 -2.40 -16.30 7.68
C ALA A 101 -3.89 -16.71 7.78
N LEU A 102 -4.79 -15.87 7.26
CA LEU A 102 -6.22 -16.22 7.16
C LEU A 102 -6.46 -17.39 6.20
N ALA A 103 -5.83 -17.40 5.03
CA ALA A 103 -5.95 -18.49 4.06
C ALA A 103 -5.42 -19.83 4.62
N GLU A 104 -4.38 -19.78 5.46
CA GLU A 104 -3.81 -20.95 6.15
C GLU A 104 -4.58 -21.31 7.45
N GLY A 105 -5.65 -20.57 7.80
CA GLY A 105 -6.45 -20.83 9.00
C GLY A 105 -5.70 -20.61 10.32
N MET A 106 -4.67 -19.76 10.30
CA MET A 106 -3.85 -19.48 11.47
C MET A 106 -4.59 -18.59 12.46
N SER A 107 -4.46 -18.88 13.76
CA SER A 107 -4.91 -18.00 14.85
C SER A 107 -3.77 -17.20 15.49
N VAL A 108 -2.53 -17.58 15.20
CA VAL A 108 -1.31 -16.98 15.74
C VAL A 108 -0.27 -16.93 14.64
N ILE A 109 0.35 -15.77 14.43
CA ILE A 109 1.49 -15.60 13.54
C ILE A 109 2.74 -15.35 14.39
N ASP A 110 3.77 -16.17 14.24
CA ASP A 110 5.03 -15.97 14.94
C ASP A 110 6.07 -15.23 14.09
N ALA A 111 7.08 -14.73 14.79
CA ALA A 111 8.16 -13.97 14.21
C ALA A 111 8.89 -14.69 13.06
N PRO A 112 9.37 -15.95 13.23
CA PRO A 112 10.01 -16.68 12.15
C PRO A 112 9.13 -16.86 10.90
N TRP A 113 7.83 -17.07 11.08
CA TRP A 113 6.91 -17.21 9.94
C TRP A 113 6.80 -15.92 9.13
N VAL A 114 6.64 -14.75 9.78
CA VAL A 114 6.60 -13.44 9.10
C VAL A 114 7.90 -13.19 8.34
N GLU A 115 9.04 -13.45 8.98
CA GLU A 115 10.35 -13.27 8.35
C GLU A 115 10.52 -14.15 7.12
N ARG A 116 10.05 -15.41 7.19
CA ARG A 116 10.06 -16.31 6.03
C ARG A 116 9.21 -15.76 4.89
N VAL A 117 8.01 -15.24 5.17
CA VAL A 117 7.15 -14.63 4.15
C VAL A 117 7.87 -13.47 3.47
N TRP A 118 8.46 -12.56 4.24
CA TRP A 118 9.18 -11.40 3.69
C TRP A 118 10.44 -11.77 2.91
N GLN A 119 11.28 -12.66 3.45
CA GLN A 119 12.58 -12.97 2.88
C GLN A 119 12.50 -13.98 1.72
N VAL A 120 11.66 -15.01 1.86
CA VAL A 120 11.60 -16.12 0.91
C VAL A 120 10.51 -15.89 -0.12
N ASP A 121 9.29 -15.63 0.35
CA ASP A 121 8.12 -15.62 -0.52
C ASP A 121 8.00 -14.29 -1.27
N MET A 122 8.27 -13.17 -0.59
CA MET A 122 8.26 -11.82 -1.17
C MET A 122 9.64 -11.33 -1.64
N ARG A 123 10.73 -12.04 -1.27
CA ARG A 123 12.11 -11.73 -1.67
C ARG A 123 12.55 -10.29 -1.33
N LEU A 124 12.11 -9.77 -0.19
CA LEU A 124 12.52 -8.45 0.30
C LEU A 124 13.97 -8.53 0.81
N GLY A 125 14.95 -8.23 -0.03
CA GLY A 125 16.39 -8.39 0.22
C GLY A 125 17.00 -7.43 1.27
N GLN A 126 16.46 -7.42 2.49
CA GLN A 126 16.87 -6.53 3.57
C GLN A 126 17.73 -7.25 4.63
N PRO A 127 18.70 -6.56 5.24
CA PRO A 127 19.52 -7.13 6.32
C PRO A 127 18.68 -7.63 7.50
N ARG A 128 19.09 -8.76 8.10
CA ARG A 128 18.37 -9.44 9.18
C ARG A 128 17.95 -8.52 10.34
N ASN A 129 18.84 -7.63 10.78
CA ASN A 129 18.52 -6.67 11.85
C ASN A 129 17.35 -5.76 11.49
N ARG A 130 17.27 -5.27 10.24
CA ARG A 130 16.14 -4.46 9.77
C ARG A 130 14.86 -5.26 9.74
N VAL A 131 14.92 -6.52 9.29
CA VAL A 131 13.76 -7.41 9.25
C VAL A 131 13.22 -7.67 10.67
N GLU A 132 14.08 -7.93 11.65
CA GLU A 132 13.70 -8.17 13.05
C GLU A 132 13.02 -6.95 13.69
N GLU A 133 13.56 -5.76 13.43
CA GLU A 133 12.99 -4.48 13.86
C GLU A 133 11.65 -4.19 13.16
N ALA A 134 11.60 -4.37 11.83
CA ALA A 134 10.40 -4.15 11.04
C ALA A 134 9.25 -5.07 11.41
N ARG A 135 9.55 -6.33 11.71
CA ARG A 135 8.59 -7.31 12.24
C ARG A 135 8.01 -6.83 13.57
N THR A 136 8.85 -6.31 14.44
CA THR A 136 8.40 -5.78 15.73
C THR A 136 7.49 -4.57 15.53
N PHE A 137 7.82 -3.69 14.59
CA PHE A 137 6.98 -2.56 14.23
C PHE A 137 5.63 -3.00 13.63
N PHE A 138 5.63 -3.95 12.68
CA PHE A 138 4.42 -4.55 12.12
C PHE A 138 3.49 -5.10 13.21
N PHE A 139 4.01 -5.92 14.14
CA PHE A 139 3.17 -6.47 15.22
C PHE A 139 2.59 -5.39 16.13
N ARG A 140 3.36 -4.35 16.47
CA ARG A 140 2.86 -3.22 17.25
C ARG A 140 1.77 -2.46 16.49
N LEU A 141 1.96 -2.23 15.20
CA LEU A 141 0.99 -1.51 14.37
C LEU A 141 -0.32 -2.31 14.20
N ALA A 142 -0.21 -3.63 14.00
CA ALA A 142 -1.35 -4.53 13.93
C ALA A 142 -2.14 -4.61 15.25
N ASP A 143 -1.45 -4.56 16.40
CA ASP A 143 -2.07 -4.45 17.72
C ASP A 143 -2.83 -3.12 17.89
N GLU A 144 -2.17 -2.00 17.56
CA GLU A 144 -2.79 -0.67 17.58
C GLU A 144 -4.02 -0.58 16.66
N ALA A 145 -4.00 -1.28 15.52
CA ALA A 145 -5.12 -1.38 14.58
C ALA A 145 -6.23 -2.35 15.06
N GLY A 146 -6.02 -3.09 16.15
CA GLY A 146 -6.96 -4.08 16.64
C GLY A 146 -7.09 -5.32 15.73
N LEU A 147 -6.07 -5.63 14.92
CA LEU A 147 -6.03 -6.82 14.06
C LEU A 147 -5.60 -8.08 14.82
N GLY A 148 -5.05 -7.89 16.02
CA GLY A 148 -4.64 -8.94 16.93
C GLY A 148 -4.04 -8.35 18.20
N VAL A 149 -3.47 -9.21 19.04
CA VAL A 149 -2.76 -8.79 20.27
C VAL A 149 -1.30 -9.17 20.14
N PHE A 150 -0.40 -8.20 20.22
CA PHE A 150 1.02 -8.45 20.13
C PHE A 150 1.55 -9.01 21.46
N ARG A 151 2.18 -10.18 21.38
CA ARG A 151 2.90 -10.80 22.50
C ARG A 151 4.40 -10.73 22.21
N ARG A 152 5.10 -9.88 22.96
CA ARG A 152 6.55 -9.80 22.91
C ARG A 152 7.16 -11.14 23.34
N GLY A 153 8.12 -11.63 22.55
CA GLY A 153 8.85 -12.86 22.85
C GLY A 153 9.61 -12.76 24.18
N VAL A 154 9.64 -13.89 24.88
CA VAL A 154 10.43 -14.11 26.10
C VAL A 154 11.34 -15.31 25.86
N ARG A 155 12.22 -15.64 26.82
CA ARG A 155 13.19 -16.74 26.67
C ARG A 155 12.49 -18.03 26.19
N GLY A 156 12.86 -18.50 25.00
CA GLY A 156 12.33 -19.72 24.39
C GLY A 156 10.99 -19.60 23.67
N GLN A 157 10.37 -18.41 23.61
CA GLN A 157 9.14 -18.16 22.85
C GLN A 157 9.32 -16.97 21.90
N PRO A 158 9.11 -17.16 20.58
CA PRO A 158 9.19 -16.05 19.64
C PRO A 158 8.11 -15.01 19.91
N SER A 159 8.40 -13.76 19.54
CA SER A 159 7.40 -12.71 19.38
C SER A 159 6.30 -13.18 18.45
N ARG A 160 5.04 -12.88 18.77
CA ARG A 160 3.90 -13.36 18.00
C ARG A 160 2.73 -12.40 18.05
N LEU A 161 1.89 -12.43 17.02
CA LEU A 161 0.61 -11.76 16.96
C LEU A 161 -0.49 -12.81 17.11
N VAL A 162 -1.30 -12.70 18.16
CA VAL A 162 -2.52 -13.51 18.30
C VAL A 162 -3.61 -12.79 17.52
N LEU A 163 -4.06 -13.38 16.41
CA LEU A 163 -5.01 -12.73 15.51
C LEU A 163 -6.37 -12.59 16.19
N ALA A 164 -7.07 -11.49 15.87
CA ALA A 164 -8.42 -11.30 16.36
C ALA A 164 -9.34 -12.42 15.82
N PRO A 165 -10.24 -12.99 16.64
CA PRO A 165 -11.09 -14.11 16.22
C PRO A 165 -12.04 -13.72 15.07
N ASP A 166 -12.39 -12.45 14.98
CA ASP A 166 -13.24 -11.84 13.96
C ASP A 166 -12.44 -11.17 12.83
N LEU A 167 -11.11 -11.39 12.75
CA LEU A 167 -10.24 -10.74 11.77
C LEU A 167 -10.76 -10.89 10.33
N ALA A 168 -11.15 -12.10 9.94
CA ALA A 168 -11.66 -12.35 8.59
C ALA A 168 -12.91 -11.50 8.27
N ALA A 169 -13.84 -11.40 9.21
CA ALA A 169 -15.05 -10.58 9.04
C ALA A 169 -14.69 -9.08 8.96
N ARG A 170 -13.75 -8.61 9.79
CA ARG A 170 -13.25 -7.22 9.73
C ARG A 170 -12.62 -6.89 8.39
N LEU A 171 -11.74 -7.76 7.87
CA LEU A 171 -11.08 -7.51 6.59
C LEU A 171 -12.10 -7.45 5.44
N GLN A 172 -13.15 -8.28 5.48
CA GLN A 172 -14.21 -8.23 4.48
C GLN A 172 -15.06 -6.95 4.57
N ALA A 173 -15.37 -6.49 5.79
CA ALA A 173 -16.08 -5.23 5.99
C ALA A 173 -15.28 -4.05 5.41
N LEU A 174 -13.98 -3.95 5.73
CA LEU A 174 -13.12 -2.88 5.23
C LEU A 174 -13.07 -2.83 3.69
N ARG A 175 -12.98 -4.00 3.04
CA ARG A 175 -12.99 -4.09 1.56
C ARG A 175 -14.34 -3.70 0.96
N THR A 176 -15.43 -4.04 1.63
CA THR A 176 -16.79 -3.73 1.17
C THR A 176 -17.04 -2.23 1.26
N GLU A 177 -16.60 -1.59 2.35
CA GLU A 177 -16.67 -0.14 2.53
C GLU A 177 -15.84 0.59 1.48
N GLU A 178 -14.60 0.14 1.23
CA GLU A 178 -13.71 0.73 0.20
C GLU A 178 -14.27 0.56 -1.22
N ALA A 179 -15.01 -0.52 -1.49
CA ALA A 179 -15.71 -0.72 -2.77
C ALA A 179 -17.03 0.07 -2.86
N ALA A 180 -17.61 0.48 -1.73
CA ALA A 180 -18.87 1.22 -1.65
C ALA A 180 -18.67 2.74 -1.62
N GLU A 181 -17.47 3.22 -1.30
CA GLU A 181 -17.11 4.63 -1.48
C GLU A 181 -17.31 5.00 -2.97
N PRO A 182 -18.19 5.97 -3.29
CA PRO A 182 -18.31 6.44 -4.66
C PRO A 182 -16.94 6.92 -5.09
N GLN A 183 -16.36 6.28 -6.11
CA GLN A 183 -15.29 6.91 -6.86
C GLN A 183 -15.89 8.23 -7.37
N GLU A 184 -15.47 9.34 -6.77
CA GLU A 184 -15.71 10.65 -7.35
C GLU A 184 -15.29 10.50 -8.82
N PRO A 185 -16.21 10.71 -9.78
CA PRO A 185 -15.84 10.62 -11.18
C PRO A 185 -14.61 11.51 -11.33
N PRO A 186 -13.54 11.04 -12.00
CA PRO A 186 -12.37 11.87 -12.20
C PRO A 186 -12.89 13.20 -12.72
N ALA A 187 -12.50 14.28 -12.04
CA ALA A 187 -12.78 15.64 -12.46
C ALA A 187 -12.13 15.81 -13.83
N ALA A 188 -12.82 15.34 -14.87
CA ALA A 188 -12.52 15.59 -16.25
C ALA A 188 -12.84 17.06 -16.47
N GLU A 189 -11.80 17.85 -16.27
CA GLU A 189 -11.38 18.87 -17.21
C GLU A 189 -12.51 19.76 -17.71
N LEU A 190 -12.73 20.87 -16.99
CA LEU A 190 -12.77 22.17 -17.65
C LEU A 190 -11.39 22.46 -18.26
N ALA A 191 -11.02 21.70 -19.30
CA ALA A 191 -9.96 22.08 -20.22
C ALA A 191 -10.63 22.58 -21.51
N PRO A 192 -10.15 23.70 -22.09
CA PRO A 192 -10.72 24.24 -23.31
C PRO A 192 -10.54 23.22 -24.44
N ALA A 193 -11.55 23.15 -25.31
CA ALA A 193 -11.57 22.29 -26.48
C ALA A 193 -10.25 22.39 -27.27
N SER A 194 -9.41 21.36 -27.14
CA SER A 194 -8.30 21.07 -28.06
C SER A 194 -8.82 20.17 -29.18
N PRO A 195 -8.34 20.35 -30.42
CA PRO A 195 -9.03 19.91 -31.62
C PRO A 195 -9.04 18.38 -31.74
N ALA A 196 -10.19 17.86 -32.16
CA ALA A 196 -10.39 16.45 -32.48
C ALA A 196 -9.41 15.99 -33.56
N TYR A 197 -8.51 15.08 -33.21
CA TYR A 197 -7.81 14.24 -34.19
C TYR A 197 -8.62 12.97 -34.42
N PRO A 198 -8.99 12.63 -35.67
CA PRO A 198 -9.74 11.42 -35.96
C PRO A 198 -8.80 10.21 -35.94
N GLY A 199 -9.10 9.19 -35.14
CA GLY A 199 -8.49 7.86 -35.33
C GLY A 199 -8.08 7.05 -34.10
N VAL A 200 -8.60 7.32 -32.89
CA VAL A 200 -8.33 6.43 -31.74
C VAL A 200 -9.34 5.27 -31.75
N HIS A 201 -8.84 4.06 -32.02
CA HIS A 201 -9.62 2.82 -31.93
C HIS A 201 -9.17 2.00 -30.72
N SER A 202 -10.13 1.63 -29.87
CA SER A 202 -9.95 0.76 -28.71
C SER A 202 -10.60 -0.58 -28.99
N TRP A 203 -9.85 -1.68 -28.85
CA TRP A 203 -10.39 -3.03 -28.96
C TRP A 203 -9.99 -3.89 -27.77
N THR A 204 -10.93 -4.73 -27.35
CA THR A 204 -10.77 -5.73 -26.30
C THR A 204 -10.80 -7.11 -26.94
N VAL A 205 -9.73 -7.89 -26.75
CA VAL A 205 -9.66 -9.27 -27.23
C VAL A 205 -9.92 -10.23 -26.06
N PRO A 206 -10.89 -11.15 -26.15
CA PRO A 206 -11.12 -12.15 -25.11
C PRO A 206 -10.07 -13.27 -25.23
N GLY A 207 -9.27 -13.49 -24.17
CA GLY A 207 -8.39 -14.66 -24.04
C GLY A 207 -8.99 -15.72 -23.12
N GLU A 208 -8.87 -17.01 -23.47
CA GLU A 208 -9.44 -18.16 -22.73
C GLU A 208 -8.87 -18.42 -21.32
N ALA A 209 -8.04 -17.52 -20.78
CA ALA A 209 -7.56 -17.59 -19.42
C ALA A 209 -7.58 -16.20 -18.78
N GLY A 210 -8.76 -15.69 -18.42
CA GLY A 210 -8.97 -14.67 -17.36
C GLY A 210 -8.11 -13.40 -17.34
N ILE A 211 -7.40 -13.06 -18.41
CA ILE A 211 -6.49 -11.92 -18.50
C ILE A 211 -7.08 -10.94 -19.52
N SER A 212 -7.50 -9.77 -19.04
CA SER A 212 -7.87 -8.66 -19.92
C SER A 212 -6.64 -7.80 -20.21
N LEU A 213 -6.17 -7.83 -21.44
CA LEU A 213 -5.09 -6.96 -21.91
C LEU A 213 -5.71 -5.74 -22.61
N THR A 214 -5.43 -4.53 -22.14
CA THR A 214 -5.79 -3.28 -22.83
C THR A 214 -4.53 -2.72 -23.48
N VAL A 215 -4.54 -2.60 -24.81
CA VAL A 215 -3.42 -2.05 -25.58
C VAL A 215 -3.89 -0.78 -26.26
N THR A 216 -3.26 0.35 -25.92
CA THR A 216 -3.48 1.64 -26.58
C THR A 216 -2.36 1.86 -27.58
N VAL A 217 -2.70 1.91 -28.87
CA VAL A 217 -1.74 2.09 -29.96
C VAL A 217 -1.99 3.44 -30.62
N ASP A 218 -0.95 4.28 -30.67
CA ASP A 218 -0.96 5.50 -31.47
C ASP A 218 -0.65 5.16 -32.94
N MET A 219 -1.63 5.37 -33.81
CA MET A 219 -1.57 5.01 -35.23
C MET A 219 -0.80 6.03 -36.08
N SER A 220 -0.39 7.18 -35.52
CA SER A 220 0.25 8.26 -36.30
C SER A 220 1.67 7.95 -36.78
N LEU A 221 2.27 6.85 -36.31
CA LEU A 221 3.66 6.47 -36.57
C LEU A 221 3.83 5.08 -37.22
N TRP A 222 2.73 4.43 -37.60
CA TRP A 222 2.76 3.03 -38.03
C TRP A 222 2.64 2.88 -39.55
N GLU A 223 3.61 2.18 -40.15
CA GLU A 223 3.54 1.72 -41.54
C GLU A 223 2.67 0.46 -41.62
N LEU A 224 1.95 0.27 -42.73
CA LEU A 224 0.96 -0.81 -42.92
C LEU A 224 1.52 -2.21 -42.62
N GLU A 225 2.79 -2.43 -42.96
CA GLU A 225 3.51 -3.69 -42.74
C GLU A 225 3.71 -4.02 -41.25
N LYS A 226 3.91 -3.00 -40.41
CA LYS A 226 4.06 -3.15 -38.95
C LYS A 226 2.72 -3.45 -38.29
N ILE A 227 1.65 -2.87 -38.83
CA ILE A 227 0.27 -3.15 -38.40
C ILE A 227 -0.05 -4.62 -38.66
N GLU A 228 0.24 -5.13 -39.86
CA GLU A 228 -0.03 -6.53 -40.20
C GLU A 228 0.80 -7.50 -39.34
N ALA A 229 2.10 -7.21 -39.12
CA ALA A 229 2.95 -8.02 -38.25
C ALA A 229 2.45 -8.08 -36.81
N PHE A 230 1.98 -6.95 -36.27
CA PHE A 230 1.39 -6.89 -34.93
C PHE A 230 0.07 -7.68 -34.86
N LEU A 231 -0.80 -7.57 -35.86
CA LEU A 231 -2.05 -8.32 -35.92
C LEU A 231 -1.85 -9.84 -36.04
N ARG A 232 -0.78 -10.28 -36.74
CA ARG A 232 -0.36 -11.69 -36.75
C ARG A 232 0.16 -12.14 -35.38
N LEU A 233 0.95 -11.31 -34.69
CA LEU A 233 1.49 -11.63 -33.37
C LEU A 233 0.39 -11.88 -32.33
N ILE A 234 -0.71 -11.11 -32.40
CA ILE A 234 -1.86 -11.26 -31.49
C ILE A 234 -2.94 -12.22 -32.01
N GLY A 235 -2.66 -12.95 -33.10
CA GLY A 235 -3.50 -14.04 -33.60
C GLY A 235 -4.80 -13.63 -34.31
N LEU A 236 -4.93 -12.37 -34.73
CA LEU A 236 -6.13 -11.86 -35.41
C LEU A 236 -6.11 -12.05 -36.93
N VAL A 237 -4.92 -12.26 -37.52
CA VAL A 237 -4.75 -12.59 -38.94
C VAL A 237 -4.14 -14.00 -39.04
N PRO A 238 -4.73 -14.92 -39.83
CA PRO A 238 -4.14 -16.25 -40.03
C PRO A 238 -2.74 -16.11 -40.62
N GLY A 239 -1.76 -16.77 -40.01
CA GLY A 239 -0.42 -16.89 -40.60
C GLY A 239 -0.51 -17.67 -41.91
N GLU A 240 0.12 -17.16 -42.97
CA GLU A 240 0.30 -17.91 -44.21
C GLU A 240 1.08 -19.20 -43.91
N ARG A 241 0.49 -20.34 -44.28
CA ARG A 241 1.22 -21.59 -44.51
C ARG A 241 1.70 -21.63 -45.95
#